data_AF-A0A6G7BYF1-F1
#
_entry.id   AF-A0A6G7BYF1-F1
#
_cell.length_a   1.000
_cell.length_b   1.000
_cell.length_c   1.000
_cell.angle_alpha   90.00
_cell.angle_beta   90.00
_cell.angle_gamma   90.00
#
_symmetry.space_group_name_H-M   'P 1'
#
loop_
_entity.id
_entity.type
_entity.pdbx_description
1 polymer ?
#
loop_
_entity_poly.entity_id
_entity_poly.type
_entity_poly.pdbx_seq_one_letter_code
_entity_poly.pdbx_strand_id
1 'polypeptide(L)'
;MVRLYLNIFLLEAERLHVHHSEISRSGVPRRELLVANFQKLVSKNYKEKRQVSDYAALLYVSPHYLNDTVKEFTGSAASDFIHDNLISEAKSLLIQTELSITQVAYELNYSDQSYFCRFFKSKVGTSAKKYRELHTTLS
;
A
#
# COMPACT_ATOMS: atom_id res chain seq x y z
N MET A 1 35.48 3.62 -23.12
CA MET A 1 34.71 3.07 -21.99
C MET A 1 33.91 4.12 -21.22
N VAL A 2 34.47 5.26 -20.80
CA VAL A 2 33.75 6.30 -20.00
C VAL A 2 32.54 6.92 -20.72
N ARG A 3 32.63 7.18 -22.04
CA ARG A 3 31.55 7.78 -22.83
C ARG A 3 30.27 6.92 -22.91
N LEU A 4 30.42 5.59 -22.79
CA LEU A 4 29.29 4.66 -22.80
C LEU A 4 28.49 4.75 -21.49
N TYR A 5 29.19 4.81 -20.35
CA TYR A 5 28.55 4.98 -19.04
C TYR A 5 27.88 6.35 -18.90
N LEU A 6 28.48 7.41 -19.47
CA LEU A 6 27.83 8.73 -19.49
C LEU A 6 26.56 8.73 -20.34
N ASN A 7 26.58 8.09 -21.51
CA ASN A 7 25.38 7.99 -22.35
C ASN A 7 24.28 7.14 -21.70
N ILE A 8 24.65 6.05 -21.02
CA ILE A 8 23.70 5.24 -20.25
C ILE A 8 23.11 6.05 -19.08
N PHE A 9 23.95 6.76 -18.33
CA PHE A 9 23.50 7.63 -17.25
C PHE A 9 22.61 8.76 -17.76
N LEU A 10 22.93 9.36 -18.90
CA LEU A 10 22.09 10.39 -19.54
C LEU A 10 20.76 9.80 -20.05
N LEU A 11 20.75 8.59 -20.58
CA LEU A 11 19.52 7.89 -20.98
C LEU A 11 18.65 7.50 -19.76
N GLU A 12 19.27 7.10 -18.66
CA GLU A 12 18.56 6.84 -17.39
C GLU A 12 18.02 8.13 -16.77
N ALA A 13 18.81 9.21 -16.78
CA ALA A 13 18.40 10.52 -16.31
C ALA A 13 17.28 11.10 -17.19
N GLU A 14 17.37 10.95 -18.52
CA GLU A 14 16.30 11.31 -19.46
C GLU A 14 15.06 10.45 -19.24
N ARG A 15 15.17 9.15 -19.00
CA ARG A 15 14.01 8.31 -18.64
C ARG A 15 13.33 8.76 -17.35
N LEU A 16 14.11 9.15 -16.33
CA LEU A 16 13.58 9.70 -15.09
C LEU A 16 12.90 11.06 -15.32
N HIS A 17 13.45 11.92 -16.19
CA HIS A 17 12.87 13.21 -16.55
C HIS A 17 11.66 13.09 -17.48
N VAL A 18 11.65 12.18 -18.44
CA VAL A 18 10.53 11.90 -19.34
C VAL A 18 9.37 11.30 -18.56
N HIS A 19 9.61 10.36 -17.64
CA HIS A 19 8.55 9.84 -16.77
C HIS A 19 7.96 10.92 -15.85
N HIS A 20 8.78 11.85 -15.35
CA HIS A 20 8.31 12.98 -14.55
C HIS A 20 7.61 14.07 -15.39
N SER A 21 8.05 14.28 -16.64
CA SER A 21 7.52 15.30 -17.54
C SER A 21 6.29 14.85 -18.33
N GLU A 22 6.10 13.57 -18.61
CA GLU A 22 4.84 13.03 -19.17
C GLU A 22 3.68 13.17 -18.18
N ILE A 23 3.95 12.95 -16.88
CA ILE A 23 3.02 13.23 -15.79
C ILE A 23 2.70 14.74 -15.70
N SER A 24 3.65 15.60 -16.03
CA SER A 24 3.48 17.06 -16.01
C SER A 24 2.85 17.63 -17.30
N ARG A 25 2.93 16.92 -18.43
CA ARG A 25 2.41 17.34 -19.73
C ARG A 25 0.96 16.89 -19.99
N SER A 26 0.41 15.99 -19.19
CA SER A 26 -0.96 15.47 -19.35
C SER A 26 -2.05 16.36 -18.73
N GLY A 27 -1.69 17.50 -18.11
CA GLY A 27 -2.68 18.37 -17.44
C GLY A 27 -3.30 17.76 -16.18
N VAL A 28 -2.79 16.60 -15.72
CA VAL A 28 -3.26 15.93 -14.50
C VAL A 28 -3.00 16.86 -13.29
N PRO A 29 -4.04 17.26 -12.54
CA PRO A 29 -3.89 18.15 -11.40
C PRO A 29 -2.90 17.58 -10.37
N ARG A 30 -2.06 18.45 -9.78
CA ARG A 30 -1.04 18.07 -8.78
C ARG A 30 -1.59 17.21 -7.62
N ARG A 31 -2.88 17.36 -7.30
CA ARG A 31 -3.59 16.62 -6.26
C ARG A 31 -3.91 15.18 -6.67
N GLU A 32 -4.27 14.95 -7.93
CA GLU A 32 -4.49 13.61 -8.47
C GLU A 32 -3.20 12.79 -8.47
N LEU A 33 -2.09 13.43 -8.86
CA LEU A 33 -0.76 12.82 -8.78
C LEU A 33 -0.37 12.47 -7.34
N LEU A 34 -0.72 13.31 -6.36
CA LEU A 34 -0.48 13.02 -4.95
C LEU A 34 -1.21 11.74 -4.52
N VAL A 35 -2.48 11.58 -4.92
CA VAL A 35 -3.28 10.39 -4.59
C VAL A 35 -2.73 9.15 -5.28
N ALA A 36 -2.37 9.24 -6.57
CA ALA A 36 -1.75 8.13 -7.30
C ALA A 36 -0.42 7.68 -6.67
N ASN A 37 0.43 8.64 -6.30
CA ASN A 37 1.69 8.34 -5.61
C ASN A 37 1.47 7.75 -4.22
N PHE A 38 0.48 8.24 -3.47
CA PHE A 38 0.07 7.66 -2.20
C PHE A 38 -0.33 6.20 -2.36
N GLN A 39 -1.24 5.88 -3.28
CA GLN A 39 -1.68 4.51 -3.53
C GLN A 39 -0.52 3.59 -3.90
N LYS A 40 0.41 4.07 -4.74
CA LYS A 40 1.63 3.34 -5.12
C LYS A 40 2.56 3.09 -3.92
N LEU A 41 2.70 4.06 -3.02
CA LEU A 41 3.50 3.87 -1.82
C LEU A 41 2.83 2.90 -0.84
N VAL A 42 1.50 2.94 -0.72
CA VAL A 42 0.76 2.01 0.14
C VAL A 42 0.95 0.58 -0.35
N SER A 43 0.72 0.30 -1.63
CA SER A 43 0.85 -1.06 -2.18
C SER A 43 2.26 -1.65 -2.01
N LYS A 44 3.30 -0.80 -1.97
CA LYS A 44 4.68 -1.23 -1.74
C LYS A 44 5.04 -1.42 -0.27
N ASN A 45 4.50 -0.58 0.62
CA ASN A 45 5.05 -0.43 1.98
C ASN A 45 4.04 -0.75 3.11
N TYR A 46 2.82 -1.19 2.81
CA TYR A 46 1.75 -1.38 3.80
C TYR A 46 2.10 -2.34 4.96
N LYS A 47 3.05 -3.26 4.78
CA LYS A 47 3.54 -4.16 5.85
C LYS A 47 4.36 -3.39 6.91
N GLU A 48 5.12 -2.38 6.50
CA GLU A 48 6.04 -1.64 7.37
C GLU A 48 5.47 -0.30 7.84
N LYS A 49 4.79 0.42 6.94
CA LYS A 49 4.26 1.76 7.15
C LYS A 49 2.75 1.64 7.35
N ARG A 50 2.25 1.98 8.54
CA ARG A 50 0.86 1.70 8.94
C ARG A 50 0.04 2.93 9.24
N GLN A 51 0.69 4.10 9.30
CA GLN A 51 0.04 5.35 9.64
C GLN A 51 0.02 6.28 8.44
N VAL A 52 -1.01 7.11 8.32
CA VAL A 52 -1.09 8.14 7.28
C VAL A 52 0.11 9.10 7.35
N SER A 53 0.61 9.37 8.55
CA SER A 53 1.80 10.19 8.80
C SER A 53 3.07 9.65 8.13
N ASP A 54 3.24 8.33 8.10
CA ASP A 54 4.37 7.67 7.45
C ASP A 54 4.42 8.00 5.96
N TYR A 55 3.25 7.94 5.30
CA TYR A 55 3.13 8.23 3.87
C TYR A 55 3.17 9.72 3.58
N ALA A 56 2.60 10.54 4.46
CA ALA A 56 2.66 11.99 4.34
C ALA A 56 4.11 12.49 4.37
N ALA A 57 4.95 11.92 5.24
CA ALA A 57 6.38 12.21 5.29
C ALA A 57 7.09 11.84 3.98
N LEU A 58 6.79 10.66 3.40
CA LEU A 58 7.37 10.21 2.11
C LEU A 58 6.92 11.09 0.92
N LEU A 59 5.75 11.71 1.03
CA LEU A 59 5.17 12.58 0.00
C LEU A 59 5.44 14.07 0.25
N TYR A 60 6.17 14.41 1.33
CA TYR A 60 6.48 15.79 1.73
C TYR A 60 5.24 16.67 1.91
N VAL A 61 4.18 16.13 2.53
CA VAL A 61 2.93 16.84 2.85
C VAL A 61 2.53 16.62 4.30
N SER A 62 1.57 17.41 4.80
CA SER A 62 1.00 17.14 6.12
C SER A 62 0.04 15.94 6.09
N PRO A 63 -0.07 15.17 7.18
CA PRO A 63 -0.99 14.02 7.23
C PRO A 63 -2.45 14.42 7.02
N HIS A 64 -2.85 15.59 7.54
CA HIS A 64 -4.18 16.16 7.36
C HIS A 64 -4.46 16.45 5.88
N TYR A 65 -3.55 17.14 5.20
CA TYR A 65 -3.71 17.46 3.78
C TYR A 65 -3.76 16.21 2.91
N LEU A 66 -2.93 15.21 3.22
CA LEU A 66 -2.98 13.92 2.52
C LEU A 66 -4.32 13.23 2.72
N ASN A 67 -4.80 13.15 3.96
CA ASN A 67 -6.07 12.50 4.25
C ASN A 67 -7.26 13.18 3.56
N ASP A 68 -7.31 14.51 3.59
CA ASP A 68 -8.38 15.27 2.94
C ASP A 68 -8.33 15.10 1.43
N THR A 69 -7.14 15.17 0.83
CA THR A 69 -6.99 15.03 -0.62
C THR A 69 -7.36 13.64 -1.08
N VAL A 70 -6.94 12.58 -0.37
CA VAL A 70 -7.36 11.21 -0.68
C VAL A 70 -8.87 11.07 -0.55
N LYS A 71 -9.46 11.55 0.55
CA LYS A 71 -10.90 11.46 0.78
C LYS A 71 -11.73 12.21 -0.26
N GLU A 72 -11.27 13.36 -0.72
CA GLU A 72 -11.96 14.13 -1.77
C GLU A 72 -11.95 13.37 -3.11
N PHE A 73 -10.84 12.74 -3.47
CA PHE A 73 -10.71 12.04 -4.74
C PHE A 73 -11.33 10.63 -4.76
N THR A 74 -11.34 9.94 -3.61
CA THR A 74 -11.74 8.52 -3.56
C THR A 74 -12.96 8.24 -2.69
N GLY A 75 -13.42 9.22 -1.91
CA GLY A 75 -14.52 9.05 -0.94
C GLY A 75 -14.13 8.34 0.37
N SER A 76 -12.90 7.83 0.50
CA SER A 76 -12.43 7.04 1.65
C SER A 76 -11.24 7.70 2.34
N ALA A 77 -11.08 7.49 3.65
CA ALA A 77 -9.94 8.05 4.36
C ALA A 77 -8.63 7.37 3.91
N ALA A 78 -7.51 8.09 3.99
CA ALA A 78 -6.20 7.53 3.63
C ALA A 78 -5.84 6.30 4.49
N SER A 79 -6.27 6.30 5.76
CA SER A 79 -6.10 5.13 6.64
C SER A 79 -6.81 3.88 6.12
N ASP A 80 -7.94 4.04 5.44
CA ASP A 80 -8.70 2.89 4.94
C ASP A 80 -7.95 2.19 3.81
N PHE A 81 -7.29 2.94 2.91
CA PHE A 81 -6.42 2.35 1.88
C PHE A 81 -5.30 1.48 2.47
N ILE A 82 -4.67 1.95 3.56
CA ILE A 82 -3.61 1.20 4.23
C ILE A 82 -4.18 -0.10 4.82
N HIS A 83 -5.31 0.01 5.52
CA HIS A 83 -5.99 -1.14 6.11
C HIS A 83 -6.49 -2.13 5.06
N ASP A 84 -7.04 -1.65 3.95
CA ASP A 84 -7.58 -2.49 2.88
C ASP A 84 -6.48 -3.29 2.18
N ASN A 85 -5.31 -2.69 1.96
CA ASN A 85 -4.14 -3.42 1.44
C ASN A 85 -3.67 -4.50 2.43
N LEU A 86 -3.58 -4.17 3.72
CA LEU A 86 -3.25 -5.16 4.77
C LEU A 86 -4.26 -6.31 4.84
N ILE A 87 -5.55 -6.01 4.75
CA ILE A 87 -6.62 -7.02 4.79
C ILE A 87 -6.63 -7.86 3.52
N SER A 88 -6.40 -7.25 2.36
CA SER A 88 -6.32 -7.97 1.08
C SER A 88 -5.18 -8.98 1.12
N GLU A 89 -3.99 -8.57 1.57
CA GLU A 89 -2.86 -9.49 1.73
C GLU A 89 -3.16 -10.58 2.76
N ALA A 90 -3.74 -10.22 3.91
CA ALA A 90 -4.13 -11.19 4.93
C ALA A 90 -5.09 -12.25 4.39
N LYS A 91 -6.11 -11.84 3.64
CA LYS A 91 -7.06 -12.76 2.99
C LYS A 91 -6.35 -13.67 2.01
N SER A 92 -5.43 -13.13 1.21
CA SER A 92 -4.61 -13.89 0.25
C SER A 92 -3.80 -14.98 0.96
N LEU A 93 -3.02 -14.61 1.98
CA LEU A 93 -2.22 -15.56 2.78
C LEU A 93 -3.09 -16.62 3.47
N LEU A 94 -4.26 -16.24 3.97
CA LEU A 94 -5.16 -17.19 4.63
C LEU A 94 -5.72 -18.25 3.70
N ILE A 95 -5.92 -17.94 2.42
CA ILE A 95 -6.53 -18.84 1.41
C ILE A 95 -5.46 -19.61 0.63
N GLN A 96 -4.36 -18.95 0.27
CA GLN A 96 -3.37 -19.47 -0.68
C GLN A 96 -2.22 -20.22 0.00
N THR A 97 -2.14 -20.21 1.33
CA THR A 97 -1.03 -20.83 2.07
C THR A 97 -1.54 -21.67 3.24
N GLU A 98 -0.72 -22.63 3.67
CA GLU A 98 -0.96 -23.45 4.86
C GLU A 98 -0.42 -22.81 6.16
N LEU A 99 0.04 -21.55 6.11
CA LEU A 99 0.61 -20.86 7.26
C LEU A 99 -0.38 -20.86 8.44
N SER A 100 0.09 -21.11 9.66
CA SER A 100 -0.73 -20.90 10.86
C SER A 100 -1.15 -19.43 10.98
N ILE A 101 -2.23 -19.15 11.73
CA ILE A 101 -2.68 -17.77 11.96
C ILE A 101 -1.57 -16.92 12.61
N THR A 102 -0.73 -17.53 13.45
CA THR A 102 0.43 -16.90 14.05
C THR A 102 1.46 -16.51 12.98
N GLN A 103 1.78 -17.42 12.06
CA GLN A 103 2.72 -17.14 10.96
C GLN A 103 2.18 -16.07 10.01
N VAL A 104 0.88 -16.06 9.71
CA VAL A 104 0.26 -14.99 8.90
C VAL A 104 0.40 -13.63 9.60
N ALA A 105 0.19 -13.57 10.92
CA ALA A 105 0.41 -12.34 11.67
C ALA A 105 1.86 -11.86 11.56
N TYR A 106 2.83 -12.77 11.74
CA TYR A 106 4.25 -12.44 11.61
C TYR A 106 4.63 -11.98 10.20
N GLU A 107 4.15 -12.66 9.15
CA GLU A 107 4.39 -12.30 7.73
C GLU A 107 3.85 -10.91 7.38
N LEU A 108 2.78 -10.49 8.06
CA LEU A 108 2.22 -9.16 7.95
C LEU A 108 2.85 -8.16 8.92
N ASN A 109 4.00 -8.47 9.55
CA ASN A 109 4.71 -7.66 10.53
C ASN A 109 3.88 -7.27 11.76
N TYR A 110 3.00 -8.16 12.24
CA TYR A 110 2.40 -8.04 13.56
C TYR A 110 3.26 -8.76 14.60
N SER A 111 3.57 -8.06 15.69
CA SER A 111 4.31 -8.63 16.82
C SER A 111 3.45 -9.55 17.70
N ASP A 112 2.12 -9.42 17.62
CA ASP A 112 1.17 -10.19 18.41
C ASP A 112 0.01 -10.69 17.54
N GLN A 113 -0.23 -12.00 17.57
CA GLN A 113 -1.30 -12.65 16.83
C GLN A 113 -2.69 -12.16 17.29
N SER A 114 -2.86 -11.88 18.59
CA SER A 114 -4.16 -11.47 19.13
C SER A 114 -4.59 -10.12 18.57
N TYR A 115 -3.64 -9.19 18.43
CA TYR A 115 -3.84 -7.89 17.81
C TYR A 115 -4.23 -8.04 16.33
N PHE A 116 -3.51 -8.86 15.57
CA PHE A 116 -3.87 -9.19 14.19
C PHE A 116 -5.30 -9.75 14.08
N CYS A 117 -5.65 -10.73 14.92
CA CYS A 117 -6.97 -11.33 14.93
C CYS A 117 -8.09 -10.32 15.23
N ARG A 118 -7.87 -9.40 16.18
CA ARG A 118 -8.82 -8.32 16.50
C ARG A 118 -8.96 -7.34 15.34
N PHE A 119 -7.85 -6.92 14.75
CA PHE A 119 -7.83 -6.04 13.58
C PHE A 119 -8.58 -6.67 12.40
N PHE A 120 -8.24 -7.92 12.05
CA PHE A 120 -8.87 -8.65 10.96
C PHE A 120 -10.38 -8.80 11.19
N LYS A 121 -10.80 -9.21 12.39
CA LYS A 121 -12.22 -9.34 12.72
C LYS A 121 -12.96 -8.01 12.67
N SER A 122 -12.34 -6.92 13.12
CA SER A 122 -12.92 -5.57 13.05
C SER A 122 -13.19 -5.14 11.60
N LYS A 123 -12.27 -5.45 10.68
CA LYS A 123 -12.39 -5.06 9.27
C LYS A 123 -13.20 -6.02 8.40
N VAL A 124 -13.18 -7.32 8.69
CA VAL A 124 -13.81 -8.36 7.87
C VAL A 124 -15.13 -8.87 8.46
N GLY A 125 -15.39 -8.62 9.74
CA GLY A 125 -16.58 -9.07 10.46
C GLY A 125 -16.48 -10.52 10.98
N THR A 126 -15.52 -11.31 10.52
CA THR A 126 -15.29 -12.69 10.95
C THR A 126 -13.84 -12.93 11.34
N SER A 127 -13.57 -13.96 12.16
CA SER A 127 -12.19 -14.29 12.56
C SER A 127 -11.39 -14.84 11.38
N ALA A 128 -10.07 -14.59 11.35
CA ALA A 128 -9.16 -15.12 10.33
C ALA A 128 -9.25 -16.65 10.17
N LYS A 129 -9.38 -17.41 11.27
CA LYS A 129 -9.57 -18.87 11.24
C LYS A 129 -10.87 -19.25 10.51
N LYS A 130 -11.99 -18.65 10.92
CA LYS A 130 -13.30 -18.91 10.29
C LYS A 130 -13.30 -18.51 8.81
N TYR A 131 -12.64 -17.41 8.47
CA TYR A 131 -12.49 -16.96 7.09
C TYR A 131 -11.77 -18.03 6.24
N ARG A 132 -10.65 -18.58 6.72
CA ARG A 132 -9.97 -19.69 6.03
C ARG A 132 -10.88 -20.89 5.82
N GLU A 133 -11.52 -21.38 6.88
CA GLU A 133 -12.40 -22.56 6.81
C GLU A 133 -13.50 -22.41 5.74
N LEU A 134 -14.11 -21.22 5.65
CA LEU A 134 -15.16 -20.92 4.69
C LEU A 134 -14.66 -20.85 3.24
N HIS A 135 -13.43 -20.41 3.01
CA HIS A 135 -12.92 -20.18 1.65
C HIS A 135 -12.07 -21.35 1.11
N THR A 136 -11.52 -22.21 1.95
CA THR A 136 -10.77 -23.41 1.52
C THR A 136 -11.69 -24.59 1.19
N THR A 137 -12.93 -24.64 1.72
CA THR A 137 -13.89 -25.72 1.43
C THR A 137 -14.68 -25.56 0.13
N LEU A 138 -14.44 -24.47 -0.60
CA LEU A 138 -15.17 -24.05 -1.81
C LEU A 138 -14.28 -24.05 -3.08
N SER A 139 -13.13 -24.73 -3.05
CA SER A 139 -12.23 -24.97 -4.20
C SER A 139 -11.93 -26.45 -4.33
#